data_AF-A0A9P1AT83-F1
#
_entry.id   AF-A0A9P1AT83-F1
#
_cell.length_a   1.000
_cell.length_b   1.000
_cell.length_c   1.000
_cell.angle_alpha   90.00
_cell.angle_beta   90.00
_cell.angle_gamma   90.00
#
_symmetry.space_group_name_H-M   'P 1'
#
loop_
_entity.id
_entity.type
_entity.pdbx_description
1 polymer ?
#
loop_
_entity_poly.entity_id
_entity_poly.type
_entity_poly.pdbx_seq_one_letter_code
_entity_poly.pdbx_strand_id
1 'polypeptide(L)'
;MSTNTILVFDVDGTLTAARQKITPEMLEFLVETRKTMPLAVVGGSDFNKITEQLADDKDHLLSLFDYIFSENGLVGFKGTDPFPSQSIQKAIGDEKLQELINFALRYMSDIRLPVKRGNFVEFRNGMINLSPIGRSCSQAERDQFVVFDRENGVRAKFVDALKENFSKYGLEFAIGGQISVDVFPTGWDKTFCLQYIEKDYDVIHFFGDKTAPGGNDHEIFADSRTIGHTVNGPEDTKRQIEKILGKQYERKPCRLRRKLSDQSPNLISNNSSPLIRSVLFSRLVFSPIMVPIEPSDATYFAQLLSMLHEIIVLSREAPCVT
;
A
#
# COMPACT_ATOMS: atom_id res chain seq x y z
N MET A 1 27.08 -5.48 5.17
CA MET A 1 26.40 -4.45 5.96
C MET A 1 24.93 -4.80 5.97
N SER A 2 24.26 -4.78 7.12
CA SER A 2 22.79 -4.88 7.15
C SER A 2 22.25 -3.67 6.40
N THR A 3 21.55 -3.89 5.29
CA THR A 3 20.90 -2.80 4.55
C THR A 3 19.85 -2.16 5.44
N ASN A 4 19.87 -0.84 5.58
CA ASN A 4 18.84 -0.15 6.35
C ASN A 4 17.58 -0.08 5.49
N THR A 5 16.52 -0.78 5.91
CA THR A 5 15.31 -0.95 5.09
C THR A 5 14.09 -0.48 5.86
N ILE A 6 13.23 0.30 5.19
CA ILE A 6 11.96 0.80 5.72
C ILE A 6 10.79 0.29 4.88
N LEU A 7 9.65 0.06 5.54
CA LEU A 7 8.38 -0.25 4.89
C LEU A 7 7.46 0.96 4.96
N VAL A 8 7.02 1.45 3.81
CA VAL A 8 6.14 2.62 3.65
C VAL A 8 4.79 2.16 3.12
N PHE A 9 3.71 2.56 3.78
CA PHE A 9 2.37 2.10 3.45
C PHE A 9 1.46 3.26 3.08
N ASP A 10 0.67 3.09 2.03
CA ASP A 10 -0.62 3.78 1.94
C ASP A 10 -1.58 3.30 3.07
N VAL A 11 -2.65 4.06 3.33
CA VAL A 11 -3.63 3.78 4.37
C VAL A 11 -4.82 2.98 3.83
N ASP A 12 -5.62 3.63 2.98
CA ASP A 12 -6.99 3.24 2.60
C ASP A 12 -6.98 2.19 1.48
N GLY A 13 -7.32 0.94 1.78
CA GLY A 13 -7.20 -0.16 0.81
C GLY A 13 -5.86 -0.89 0.90
N THR A 14 -4.92 -0.37 1.70
CA THR A 14 -3.58 -0.97 1.91
C THR A 14 -3.41 -1.54 3.30
N LEU A 15 -3.57 -0.72 4.36
CA LEU A 15 -3.54 -1.17 5.76
C LEU A 15 -4.93 -1.42 6.31
N THR A 16 -5.94 -0.72 5.78
CA THR A 16 -7.34 -0.89 6.15
C THR A 16 -8.18 -1.27 4.93
N ALA A 17 -9.35 -1.85 5.17
CA ALA A 17 -10.37 -1.87 4.12
C ALA A 17 -10.81 -0.42 3.84
N ALA A 18 -11.21 -0.13 2.59
CA ALA A 18 -11.52 1.24 2.17
C ALA A 18 -12.51 1.94 3.12
N ARG A 19 -12.09 3.08 3.69
CA ARG A 19 -12.85 3.90 4.65
C ARG A 19 -13.24 3.19 5.95
N GLN A 20 -12.54 2.12 6.32
CA GLN A 20 -12.73 1.40 7.57
C GLN A 20 -11.55 1.64 8.52
N LYS A 21 -11.75 1.28 9.80
CA LYS A 21 -10.69 1.21 10.79
C LYS A 21 -9.79 -0.02 10.54
N ILE A 22 -8.55 0.08 10.99
CA ILE A 22 -7.60 -1.03 11.03
C ILE A 22 -8.15 -2.16 11.91
N THR A 23 -7.89 -3.40 11.50
CA THR A 23 -8.28 -4.57 12.29
C THR A 23 -7.26 -4.83 13.40
N PRO A 24 -7.66 -5.41 14.55
CA PRO A 24 -6.73 -5.77 15.61
C PRO A 24 -5.61 -6.71 15.13
N GLU A 25 -5.92 -7.63 14.21
CA GLU A 25 -4.94 -8.55 13.63
C GLU A 25 -3.87 -7.83 12.81
N MET A 26 -4.27 -6.86 11.96
CA MET A 26 -3.31 -6.07 11.20
C MET A 26 -2.46 -5.20 12.13
N LEU A 27 -3.07 -4.62 13.17
CA LEU A 27 -2.35 -3.82 14.15
C LEU A 27 -1.28 -4.63 14.88
N GLU A 28 -1.64 -5.81 15.38
CA GLU A 28 -0.69 -6.73 16.05
C GLU A 28 0.45 -7.13 15.10
N PHE A 29 0.13 -7.40 13.84
CA PHE A 29 1.12 -7.72 12.81
C PHE A 29 2.09 -6.57 12.54
N LEU A 30 1.61 -5.32 12.46
CA LEU A 30 2.47 -4.14 12.29
C LEU A 30 3.38 -3.95 13.51
N VAL A 31 2.84 -4.11 14.73
CA VAL A 31 3.64 -4.01 15.97
C VAL A 31 4.77 -5.05 15.98
N GLU A 32 4.51 -6.29 15.59
CA GLU A 32 5.54 -7.32 15.50
C GLU A 32 6.55 -7.01 14.38
N THR A 33 6.07 -6.58 13.21
CA THR A 33 6.94 -6.21 12.08
C THR A 33 7.90 -5.08 12.46
N ARG A 34 7.41 -4.08 13.21
CA ARG A 34 8.18 -2.91 13.65
C ARG A 34 9.40 -3.27 14.51
N LYS A 35 9.38 -4.40 15.22
CA LYS A 35 10.53 -4.88 15.99
C LYS A 35 11.74 -5.22 15.12
N THR A 36 11.51 -5.47 13.83
CA THR A 36 12.54 -5.88 12.87
C THR A 36 12.81 -4.83 11.80
N MET A 37 11.81 -4.06 11.40
CA MET A 37 11.91 -3.07 10.32
C MET A 37 11.14 -1.81 10.68
N PRO A 38 11.72 -0.61 10.50
CA PRO A 38 10.99 0.64 10.65
C PRO A 38 9.78 0.73 9.73
N LEU A 39 8.72 1.34 10.22
CA LEU A 39 7.46 1.50 9.50
C LEU A 39 7.16 2.97 9.27
N ALA A 40 6.65 3.28 8.08
CA ALA A 40 6.13 4.59 7.73
C ALA A 40 4.73 4.47 7.13
N VAL A 41 3.89 5.46 7.37
CA VAL A 41 2.61 5.60 6.69
C VAL A 41 2.54 6.90 5.92
N VAL A 42 1.97 6.88 4.71
CA VAL A 42 1.75 8.06 3.86
C VAL A 42 0.32 8.07 3.31
N GLY A 43 -0.38 9.18 3.52
CA GLY A 43 -1.75 9.37 3.02
C GLY A 43 -2.00 10.80 2.57
N GLY A 44 -2.88 10.96 1.58
CA GLY A 44 -3.33 12.28 1.14
C GLY A 44 -4.38 12.92 2.06
N SER A 45 -4.87 12.17 3.05
CA SER A 45 -5.79 12.65 4.08
C SER A 45 -5.05 13.49 5.13
N ASP A 46 -5.80 14.33 5.87
CA ASP A 46 -5.27 15.01 7.04
C ASP A 46 -4.90 14.02 8.17
N PHE A 47 -4.13 14.51 9.15
CA PHE A 47 -3.63 13.71 10.25
C PHE A 47 -4.75 13.08 11.10
N ASN A 48 -5.86 13.79 11.30
CA ASN A 48 -6.97 13.31 12.12
C ASN A 48 -7.64 12.10 11.46
N LYS A 49 -7.87 12.17 10.15
CA LYS A 49 -8.44 11.05 9.41
C LYS A 49 -7.52 9.84 9.40
N ILE A 50 -6.20 10.02 9.26
CA ILE A 50 -5.25 8.90 9.39
C ILE A 50 -5.32 8.31 10.81
N THR A 51 -5.41 9.16 11.83
CA THR A 51 -5.56 8.74 13.23
C THR A 51 -6.83 7.93 13.43
N GLU A 52 -7.99 8.40 12.97
CA GLU A 52 -9.27 7.71 13.08
C GLU A 52 -9.24 6.30 12.48
N GLN A 53 -8.45 6.10 11.42
CA GLN A 53 -8.35 4.82 10.73
C GLN A 53 -7.36 3.87 11.38
N LEU A 54 -6.25 4.36 11.91
CA LEU A 54 -5.12 3.52 12.34
C LEU A 54 -4.93 3.44 13.85
N ALA A 55 -5.58 4.31 14.62
CA ALA A 55 -5.41 4.42 16.06
C ALA A 55 -6.67 4.95 16.76
N ASP A 56 -6.60 5.06 18.09
CA ASP A 56 -7.66 5.66 18.91
C ASP A 56 -7.40 7.15 19.16
N ASP A 57 -6.12 7.53 19.23
CA ASP A 57 -5.67 8.90 19.44
C ASP A 57 -4.29 9.13 18.78
N LYS A 58 -3.84 10.39 18.85
CA LYS A 58 -2.58 10.84 18.26
C LYS A 58 -1.35 10.14 18.85
N ASP A 59 -1.30 9.94 20.15
CA ASP A 59 -0.13 9.37 20.82
C ASP A 59 -0.02 7.87 20.50
N HIS A 60 -1.16 7.19 20.43
CA HIS A 60 -1.23 5.83 19.93
C HIS A 60 -0.72 5.75 18.49
N LEU A 61 -1.17 6.62 17.57
CA LEU A 61 -0.67 6.63 16.20
C LEU A 61 0.86 6.84 16.12
N LEU A 62 1.38 7.83 16.83
CA LEU A 62 2.82 8.15 16.86
C LEU A 62 3.66 7.01 17.45
N SER A 63 3.06 6.14 18.27
CA SER A 63 3.75 4.98 18.84
C SER A 63 3.85 3.79 17.87
N LEU A 64 2.94 3.71 16.88
CA LEU A 64 2.82 2.58 15.95
C LEU A 64 3.79 2.65 14.78
N PHE A 65 4.17 3.85 14.36
CA PHE A 65 5.00 4.09 13.18
C PHE A 65 6.22 4.93 13.52
N ASP A 66 7.34 4.67 12.85
CA ASP A 66 8.55 5.48 12.94
C ASP A 66 8.40 6.79 12.18
N TYR A 67 7.61 6.78 11.10
CA TYR A 67 7.26 7.97 10.35
C TYR A 67 5.77 8.02 10.01
N ILE A 68 5.17 9.19 10.12
CA ILE A 68 3.79 9.43 9.70
C ILE A 68 3.77 10.62 8.77
N PHE A 69 3.17 10.47 7.60
CA PHE A 69 3.06 11.49 6.57
C PHE A 69 1.60 11.68 6.18
N SER A 70 0.98 12.74 6.71
CA SER A 70 -0.35 13.19 6.28
C SER A 70 -0.23 14.26 5.20
N GLU A 71 -1.28 14.44 4.41
CA GLU A 71 -1.26 15.35 3.25
C GLU A 71 -0.04 15.09 2.34
N ASN A 72 0.22 13.81 2.01
CA ASN A 72 1.38 13.35 1.23
C ASN A 72 2.76 13.65 1.83
N GLY A 73 2.83 14.09 3.09
CA GLY A 73 4.07 14.42 3.80
C GLY A 73 4.27 15.92 4.04
N LEU A 74 3.32 16.77 3.67
CA LEU A 74 3.36 18.20 4.02
C LEU A 74 3.26 18.45 5.53
N VAL A 75 2.59 17.52 6.21
CA VAL A 75 2.58 17.38 7.66
C VAL A 75 3.11 15.99 7.96
N GLY A 76 4.22 15.90 8.68
CA GLY A 76 4.78 14.61 9.03
C GLY A 76 5.57 14.62 10.33
N PHE A 77 5.84 13.42 10.83
CA PHE A 77 6.52 13.16 12.10
C PHE A 77 7.57 12.07 11.93
N LYS A 78 8.67 12.18 12.67
CA LYS A 78 9.64 11.10 12.95
C LYS A 78 9.54 10.76 14.42
N GLY A 79 8.94 9.62 14.76
CA GLY A 79 8.46 9.35 16.11
C GLY A 79 7.49 10.47 16.54
N THR A 80 7.80 11.16 17.64
CA THR A 80 7.01 12.30 18.13
C THR A 80 7.46 13.65 17.58
N ASP A 81 8.59 13.71 16.88
CA ASP A 81 9.19 14.96 16.42
C ASP A 81 8.58 15.39 15.09
N PRO A 82 7.96 16.58 15.00
CA PRO A 82 7.35 17.05 13.76
C PRO A 82 8.42 17.53 12.76
N PHE A 83 8.21 17.23 11.48
CA PHE A 83 8.91 17.90 10.40
C PHE A 83 8.40 19.33 10.20
N PRO A 84 9.19 20.23 9.60
CA PRO A 84 8.72 21.57 9.26
C PRO A 84 7.51 21.50 8.33
N SER A 85 6.37 22.02 8.80
CA SER A 85 5.13 22.06 8.01
C SER A 85 5.29 22.95 6.78
N GLN A 86 4.96 22.38 5.63
CA GLN A 86 4.96 23.03 4.33
C GLN A 86 3.54 23.44 3.95
N SER A 87 3.42 24.57 3.24
CA SER A 87 2.14 25.07 2.74
C SER A 87 2.28 25.64 1.35
N ILE A 88 1.22 25.55 0.54
CA ILE A 88 1.24 26.05 -0.84
C ILE A 88 1.60 27.55 -0.89
N GLN A 89 1.18 28.30 0.13
CA GLN A 89 1.56 29.70 0.31
C GLN A 89 3.08 29.89 0.42
N LYS A 90 3.76 29.08 1.25
CA LYS A 90 5.23 29.14 1.40
C LYS A 90 5.95 28.71 0.13
N ALA A 91 5.44 27.69 -0.55
CA ALA A 91 6.08 27.11 -1.74
C ALA A 91 5.96 28.01 -2.98
N ILE A 92 4.82 28.66 -3.17
CA ILE A 92 4.50 29.40 -4.40
C ILE A 92 4.58 30.92 -4.20
N GLY A 93 4.17 31.42 -3.02
CA GLY A 93 4.11 32.84 -2.70
C GLY A 93 2.79 33.52 -3.06
N ASP A 94 2.37 34.48 -2.24
CA ASP A 94 1.06 35.13 -2.34
C ASP A 94 0.82 35.86 -3.66
N GLU A 95 1.85 36.47 -4.26
CA GLU A 95 1.71 37.19 -5.53
C GLU A 95 1.23 36.27 -6.66
N LYS A 96 1.92 35.14 -6.84
CA LYS A 96 1.56 34.12 -7.84
C LYS A 96 0.21 33.47 -7.54
N LEU A 97 -0.09 33.22 -6.27
CA LEU A 97 -1.36 32.62 -5.87
C LEU A 97 -2.53 33.58 -6.12
N GLN A 98 -2.36 34.88 -5.87
CA GLN A 98 -3.38 35.88 -6.20
C GLN A 98 -3.64 35.96 -7.70
N GLU A 99 -2.60 35.94 -8.53
CA GLU A 99 -2.77 35.89 -9.99
C GLU A 99 -3.57 34.67 -10.44
N LEU A 100 -3.24 33.49 -9.91
CA LEU A 100 -3.94 32.24 -10.18
C LEU A 100 -5.41 32.29 -9.75
N ILE A 101 -5.68 32.75 -8.52
CA ILE A 101 -7.04 32.86 -7.98
C ILE A 101 -7.86 33.87 -8.78
N ASN A 102 -7.28 35.02 -9.12
CA ASN A 102 -7.94 36.05 -9.93
C ASN A 102 -8.29 35.53 -11.32
N PHE A 103 -7.37 34.81 -11.97
CA PHE A 103 -7.64 34.15 -13.24
C PHE A 103 -8.76 33.12 -13.09
N ALA A 104 -8.67 32.23 -12.11
CA ALA A 104 -9.65 31.18 -11.88
C ALA A 104 -11.06 31.74 -11.64
N LEU A 105 -11.20 32.79 -10.83
CA LEU A 105 -12.47 33.45 -10.57
C LEU A 105 -13.07 34.09 -11.82
N ARG A 106 -12.26 34.81 -12.61
CA ARG A 106 -12.70 35.41 -13.89
C ARG A 106 -13.10 34.34 -14.91
N TYR A 107 -12.28 33.31 -15.06
CA TYR A 107 -12.58 32.20 -15.95
C TYR A 107 -13.90 31.53 -15.56
N MET A 108 -14.05 31.17 -14.27
CA MET A 108 -15.28 30.54 -13.77
C MET A 108 -16.50 31.46 -13.82
N SER A 109 -16.35 32.79 -13.77
CA SER A 109 -17.49 33.71 -13.91
C SER A 109 -18.11 33.65 -15.30
N ASP A 110 -17.31 33.44 -16.33
CA ASP A 110 -17.75 33.47 -17.73
C ASP A 110 -18.41 32.16 -18.19
N ILE A 111 -18.04 31.02 -17.58
CA ILE A 111 -18.65 29.72 -17.89
C ILE A 111 -20.17 29.77 -17.64
N ARG A 112 -20.97 29.37 -18.63
CA ARG A 112 -22.41 29.13 -18.43
C ARG A 112 -22.62 27.70 -17.97
N LEU A 113 -23.19 27.56 -16.78
CA LEU A 113 -23.52 26.27 -16.16
C LEU A 113 -25.03 26.23 -15.87
N PRO A 114 -25.66 25.04 -15.84
CA PRO A 114 -27.05 24.93 -15.41
C PRO A 114 -27.27 25.48 -14.00
N VAL A 115 -26.26 25.33 -13.14
CA VAL A 115 -26.26 25.75 -11.74
C VAL A 115 -24.89 26.32 -11.36
N LYS A 116 -24.88 27.40 -10.57
CA LYS A 116 -23.74 27.87 -9.77
C LYS A 116 -24.18 28.04 -8.31
N ARG A 117 -23.29 27.72 -7.37
CA ARG A 117 -23.52 27.83 -5.93
C ARG A 117 -22.45 28.74 -5.31
N GLY A 118 -21.67 28.25 -4.36
CA GLY A 118 -20.63 29.01 -3.68
C GLY A 118 -19.43 28.12 -3.32
N ASN A 119 -18.40 28.71 -2.69
CA ASN A 119 -17.11 28.07 -2.43
C ASN A 119 -16.46 27.54 -3.74
N PHE A 120 -16.18 28.48 -4.66
CA PHE A 120 -15.53 28.21 -5.95
C PHE A 120 -14.02 28.01 -5.82
N VAL A 121 -13.42 28.60 -4.78
CA VAL A 121 -12.00 28.51 -4.46
C VAL A 121 -11.90 28.13 -3.00
N GLU A 122 -11.42 26.93 -2.73
CA GLU A 122 -11.16 26.43 -1.37
C GLU A 122 -9.65 26.33 -1.18
N PHE A 123 -9.12 27.20 -0.31
CA PHE A 123 -7.70 27.20 0.04
C PHE A 123 -7.43 26.19 1.15
N ARG A 124 -6.56 25.22 0.90
CA ARG A 124 -6.10 24.22 1.87
C ARG A 124 -4.62 24.41 2.16
N ASN A 125 -4.08 23.68 3.13
CA ASN A 125 -2.66 23.78 3.48
C ASN A 125 -1.77 23.37 2.28
N GLY A 126 -2.04 22.21 1.68
CA GLY A 126 -1.25 21.68 0.56
C GLY A 126 -1.67 22.10 -0.84
N MET A 127 -2.87 22.63 -1.03
CA MET A 127 -3.46 22.77 -2.36
C MET A 127 -4.56 23.83 -2.39
N ILE A 128 -4.96 24.24 -3.59
CA ILE A 128 -6.19 24.99 -3.82
C ILE A 128 -7.14 24.10 -4.61
N ASN A 129 -8.37 23.94 -4.11
CA ASN A 129 -9.43 23.26 -4.85
C ASN A 129 -10.30 24.30 -5.57
N LEU A 130 -10.39 24.21 -6.90
CA LEU A 130 -11.19 25.08 -7.76
C LEU A 130 -12.41 24.32 -8.27
N SER A 131 -13.62 24.84 -8.04
CA SER A 131 -14.88 24.18 -8.42
C SER A 131 -15.76 25.11 -9.27
N PRO A 132 -15.93 24.87 -10.59
CA PRO A 132 -16.75 25.72 -11.45
C PRO A 132 -18.21 25.86 -11.01
N ILE A 133 -18.83 24.76 -10.51
CA ILE A 133 -20.18 24.77 -9.95
C ILE A 133 -20.21 25.37 -8.53
N GLY A 134 -19.09 25.31 -7.80
CA GLY A 134 -18.97 25.66 -6.38
C GLY A 134 -19.25 24.48 -5.45
N ARG A 135 -18.44 24.30 -4.41
CA ARG A 135 -18.53 23.14 -3.48
C ARG A 135 -19.78 23.12 -2.60
N SER A 136 -20.45 24.27 -2.45
CA SER A 136 -21.70 24.40 -1.70
C SER A 136 -22.93 23.81 -2.41
N CYS A 137 -22.74 23.08 -3.52
CA CYS A 137 -23.82 22.38 -4.22
C CYS A 137 -24.27 21.10 -3.51
N SER A 138 -25.54 20.74 -3.69
CA SER A 138 -26.11 19.48 -3.17
C SER A 138 -25.56 18.26 -3.91
N GLN A 139 -25.74 17.05 -3.37
CA GLN A 139 -25.30 15.82 -4.06
C GLN A 139 -26.01 15.64 -5.40
N ALA A 140 -27.31 15.93 -5.48
CA ALA A 140 -28.05 15.86 -6.74
C ALA A 140 -27.48 16.82 -7.80
N GLU A 141 -27.03 18.02 -7.39
CA GLU A 141 -26.36 18.97 -8.27
C GLU A 141 -24.97 18.50 -8.70
N ARG A 142 -24.22 17.81 -7.82
CA ARG A 142 -22.94 17.18 -8.17
C ARG A 142 -23.13 16.15 -9.27
N ASP A 143 -24.12 15.27 -9.12
CA ASP A 143 -24.39 14.20 -10.08
C ASP A 143 -24.82 14.78 -11.44
N GLN A 144 -25.64 15.85 -11.44
CA GLN A 144 -25.98 16.59 -12.65
C GLN A 144 -24.75 17.26 -13.29
N PHE A 145 -23.87 17.86 -12.49
CA PHE A 145 -22.64 18.46 -12.99
C PHE A 145 -21.71 17.44 -13.61
N VAL A 146 -21.61 16.22 -13.07
CA VAL A 146 -20.79 15.15 -13.66
C VAL A 146 -21.26 14.82 -15.08
N VAL A 147 -22.57 14.69 -15.28
CA VAL A 147 -23.15 14.43 -16.61
C VAL A 147 -22.84 15.61 -17.55
N PHE A 148 -23.10 16.83 -17.09
CA PHE A 148 -22.87 18.05 -17.87
C PHE A 148 -21.38 18.23 -18.24
N ASP A 149 -20.48 18.02 -17.29
CA ASP A 149 -19.03 18.13 -17.48
C ASP A 149 -18.50 17.08 -18.45
N ARG A 150 -19.01 15.85 -18.40
CA ARG A 150 -18.66 14.80 -19.36
C ARG A 150 -19.05 15.16 -20.80
N GLU A 151 -20.21 15.80 -20.97
CA GLU A 151 -20.71 16.21 -22.29
C GLU A 151 -20.00 17.46 -22.83
N ASN A 152 -19.63 18.40 -21.95
CA ASN A 152 -19.14 19.73 -22.34
C ASN A 152 -17.63 19.93 -22.13
N GLY A 153 -16.96 19.03 -21.39
CA GLY A 153 -15.55 19.08 -21.06
C GLY A 153 -15.16 20.31 -20.23
N VAL A 154 -16.00 20.74 -19.28
CA VAL A 154 -15.82 22.01 -18.55
C VAL A 154 -14.50 22.01 -17.77
N ARG A 155 -14.25 20.99 -16.95
CA ARG A 155 -13.04 20.88 -16.12
C ARG A 155 -11.79 20.62 -16.96
N ALA A 156 -11.90 19.82 -18.02
CA ALA A 156 -10.78 19.56 -18.92
C ALA A 156 -10.28 20.85 -19.58
N LYS A 157 -11.21 21.62 -20.19
CA LYS A 157 -10.89 22.94 -20.78
C LYS A 157 -10.33 23.91 -19.74
N PHE A 158 -10.87 23.88 -18.51
CA PHE A 158 -10.37 24.72 -17.44
C PHE A 158 -8.94 24.35 -17.01
N VAL A 159 -8.63 23.05 -16.91
CA VAL A 159 -7.27 22.55 -16.67
C VAL A 159 -6.31 23.00 -17.77
N ASP A 160 -6.72 22.89 -19.03
CA ASP A 160 -5.88 23.31 -20.17
C ASP A 160 -5.58 24.82 -20.09
N ALA A 161 -6.60 25.64 -19.82
CA ALA A 161 -6.44 27.08 -19.64
C ALA A 161 -5.53 27.43 -18.45
N LEU A 162 -5.64 26.70 -17.33
CA LEU A 162 -4.75 26.87 -16.18
C LEU A 162 -3.30 26.51 -16.53
N LYS A 163 -3.07 25.39 -17.23
CA LYS A 163 -1.74 24.96 -17.66
C LYS A 163 -1.09 25.96 -18.63
N GLU A 164 -1.86 26.48 -19.59
CA GLU A 164 -1.38 27.49 -20.54
C GLU A 164 -0.88 28.76 -19.83
N ASN A 165 -1.58 29.20 -18.79
CA ASN A 165 -1.27 30.46 -18.09
C ASN A 165 -0.24 30.30 -16.95
N PHE A 166 -0.22 29.14 -16.29
CA PHE A 166 0.49 28.95 -15.01
C PHE A 166 1.44 27.75 -14.94
N SER A 167 1.68 27.02 -16.04
CA SER A 167 2.69 25.94 -16.07
C SER A 167 4.07 26.37 -15.57
N LYS A 168 4.47 27.62 -15.84
CA LYS A 168 5.73 28.21 -15.35
C LYS A 168 5.80 28.42 -13.83
N TYR A 169 4.71 28.24 -13.08
CA TYR A 169 4.68 28.45 -11.62
C TYR A 169 5.06 27.20 -10.83
N GLY A 170 5.37 26.09 -11.50
CA GLY A 170 5.68 24.82 -10.83
C GLY A 170 4.43 24.25 -10.16
N LEU A 171 3.30 24.36 -10.84
CA LEU A 171 2.00 23.89 -10.38
C LEU A 171 1.50 22.78 -11.29
N GLU A 172 0.84 21.80 -10.67
CA GLU A 172 0.07 20.76 -11.32
C GLU A 172 -1.42 21.00 -11.13
N PHE A 173 -2.18 20.50 -12.11
CA PHE A 173 -3.62 20.70 -12.23
C PHE A 173 -4.26 19.34 -12.51
N ALA A 174 -4.96 18.80 -11.51
CA ALA A 174 -5.60 17.49 -11.59
C ALA A 174 -7.11 17.62 -11.47
N ILE A 175 -7.87 16.86 -12.26
CA ILE A 175 -9.33 16.82 -12.10
C ILE A 175 -9.64 16.08 -10.80
N GLY A 176 -10.25 16.79 -9.85
CA GLY A 176 -10.57 16.30 -8.51
C GLY A 176 -12.03 15.87 -8.38
N GLY A 177 -12.24 14.61 -8.01
CA GLY A 177 -13.57 14.06 -7.70
C GLY A 177 -14.64 14.34 -8.76
N GLN A 178 -15.85 14.67 -8.32
CA GLN A 178 -17.01 14.90 -9.21
C GLN A 178 -17.06 16.32 -9.80
N ILE A 179 -16.52 17.33 -9.11
CA ILE A 179 -16.88 18.74 -9.39
C ILE A 179 -15.71 19.72 -9.49
N SER A 180 -14.49 19.32 -9.16
CA SER A 180 -13.40 20.28 -8.96
C SER A 180 -12.12 19.93 -9.72
N VAL A 181 -11.17 20.85 -9.65
CA VAL A 181 -9.79 20.74 -10.11
C VAL A 181 -8.91 21.08 -8.90
N ASP A 182 -7.97 20.19 -8.57
CA ASP A 182 -6.96 20.42 -7.55
C ASP A 182 -5.73 21.09 -8.16
N VAL A 183 -5.23 22.11 -7.48
CA VAL A 183 -4.03 22.87 -7.83
C VAL A 183 -3.01 22.73 -6.70
N PHE A 184 -1.86 22.15 -7.01
CA PHE A 184 -0.81 21.90 -6.03
C PHE A 184 0.57 22.05 -6.68
N PRO A 185 1.64 22.35 -5.92
CA PRO A 185 2.99 22.37 -6.45
C PRO A 185 3.40 21.04 -7.06
N THR A 186 4.18 21.08 -8.13
CA THR A 186 4.75 19.89 -8.77
C THR A 186 5.52 19.03 -7.76
N GLY A 187 5.27 17.72 -7.76
CA GLY A 187 5.89 16.77 -6.83
C GLY A 187 5.31 16.77 -5.41
N TRP A 188 4.13 17.38 -5.19
CA TRP A 188 3.37 17.25 -3.92
C TRP A 188 2.40 16.06 -3.92
N ASP A 189 2.67 15.06 -4.75
CA ASP A 189 2.15 13.70 -4.61
C ASP A 189 2.89 12.94 -3.48
N LYS A 190 2.61 11.65 -3.30
CA LYS A 190 3.19 10.85 -2.21
C LYS A 190 4.72 10.76 -2.24
N THR A 191 5.37 10.99 -3.39
CA THR A 191 6.84 11.06 -3.49
C THR A 191 7.42 12.18 -2.63
N PHE A 192 6.63 13.19 -2.26
CA PHE A 192 7.05 14.27 -1.39
C PHE A 192 7.61 13.75 -0.06
N CYS A 193 7.02 12.69 0.52
CA CYS A 193 7.49 12.15 1.81
C CYS A 193 8.90 11.54 1.73
N LEU A 194 9.34 11.12 0.54
CA LEU A 194 10.63 10.45 0.36
C LEU A 194 11.81 11.36 0.73
N GLN A 195 11.67 12.69 0.58
CA GLN A 195 12.71 13.66 0.96
C GLN A 195 13.12 13.55 2.44
N TYR A 196 12.24 13.03 3.30
CA TYR A 196 12.46 12.90 4.74
C TYR A 196 13.13 11.58 5.13
N ILE A 197 13.14 10.58 4.25
CA ILE A 197 13.63 9.22 4.56
C ILE A 197 14.73 8.72 3.60
N GLU A 198 14.86 9.29 2.40
CA GLU A 198 15.78 8.80 1.35
C GLU A 198 17.27 8.80 1.74
N LYS A 199 17.66 9.64 2.71
CA LYS A 199 19.05 9.69 3.21
C LYS A 199 19.32 8.71 4.34
N ASP A 200 18.26 8.26 5.01
CA ASP A 200 18.36 7.41 6.20
C ASP A 200 18.29 5.92 5.83
N TYR A 201 17.73 5.55 4.66
CA TYR A 201 17.46 4.17 4.26
C TYR A 201 18.03 3.81 2.90
N ASP A 202 18.65 2.63 2.81
CA ASP A 202 19.19 2.06 1.56
C ASP A 202 18.08 1.46 0.67
N VAL A 203 17.02 0.95 1.31
CA VAL A 203 15.92 0.25 0.64
C VAL A 203 14.59 0.75 1.20
N ILE A 204 13.74 1.28 0.32
CA ILE A 204 12.41 1.76 0.67
C ILE A 204 11.40 0.86 -0.05
N HIS A 205 10.66 0.05 0.70
CA HIS A 205 9.53 -0.68 0.14
C HIS A 205 8.27 0.18 0.26
N PHE A 206 7.54 0.37 -0.83
CA PHE A 206 6.26 1.06 -0.81
C PHE A 206 5.12 0.10 -1.13
N PHE A 207 4.02 0.15 -0.37
CA PHE A 207 2.82 -0.65 -0.59
C PHE A 207 1.63 0.27 -0.83
N GLY A 208 0.86 0.00 -1.90
CA GLY A 208 -0.32 0.79 -2.27
C GLY A 208 -1.31 0.01 -3.13
N ASP A 209 -2.59 0.38 -3.07
CA ASP A 209 -3.67 -0.28 -3.83
C ASP A 209 -3.89 0.37 -5.20
N LYS A 210 -3.62 1.67 -5.36
CA LYS A 210 -3.91 2.46 -6.57
C LYS A 210 -2.64 2.87 -7.31
N THR A 211 -1.87 1.85 -7.70
CA THR A 211 -0.54 2.02 -8.33
C THR A 211 -0.59 2.16 -9.85
N ALA A 212 -1.74 1.92 -10.48
CA ALA A 212 -1.94 2.12 -11.92
C ALA A 212 -1.93 3.63 -12.28
N PRO A 213 -1.55 4.01 -13.53
CA PRO A 213 -1.56 5.41 -13.96
C PRO A 213 -2.89 6.11 -13.66
N GLY A 214 -2.81 7.28 -13.00
CA GLY A 214 -3.97 8.05 -12.52
C GLY A 214 -4.49 7.65 -11.14
N GLY A 215 -3.93 6.61 -10.52
CA GLY A 215 -4.11 6.32 -9.10
C GLY A 215 -3.15 7.16 -8.24
N ASN A 216 -3.55 7.43 -7.00
CA ASN A 216 -2.80 8.31 -6.08
C ASN A 216 -1.54 7.66 -5.47
N ASP A 217 -1.27 6.39 -5.76
CA ASP A 217 -0.02 5.70 -5.41
C ASP A 217 0.96 5.61 -6.57
N HIS A 218 0.53 5.98 -7.78
CA HIS A 218 1.28 5.69 -8.99
C HIS A 218 2.68 6.29 -8.96
N GLU A 219 2.80 7.56 -8.58
CA GLU A 219 4.05 8.31 -8.61
C GLU A 219 5.07 7.73 -7.61
N ILE A 220 4.65 7.47 -6.36
CA ILE A 220 5.54 6.87 -5.34
C ILE A 220 5.87 5.41 -5.64
N PHE A 221 4.94 4.65 -6.23
CA PHE A 221 5.18 3.27 -6.65
C PHE A 221 6.19 3.18 -7.80
N ALA A 222 6.14 4.12 -8.75
CA ALA A 222 7.01 4.15 -9.91
C ALA A 222 8.34 4.89 -9.67
N ASP A 223 8.49 5.58 -8.55
CA ASP A 223 9.71 6.32 -8.19
C ASP A 223 10.91 5.36 -8.04
N SER A 224 12.04 5.71 -8.67
CA SER A 224 13.27 4.92 -8.64
C SER A 224 13.86 4.67 -7.24
N ARG A 225 13.47 5.48 -6.24
CA ARG A 225 13.88 5.34 -4.84
C ARG A 225 13.12 4.23 -4.12
N THR A 226 12.00 3.76 -4.66
CA THR A 226 11.15 2.76 -4.02
C THR A 226 11.20 1.42 -4.73
N ILE A 227 10.95 0.36 -3.97
CA ILE A 227 10.56 -0.95 -4.47
C ILE A 227 9.05 -1.05 -4.22
N GLY A 228 8.26 -0.72 -5.24
CA GLY A 228 6.81 -0.69 -5.19
C GLY A 228 6.17 -2.08 -5.17
N HIS A 229 5.15 -2.23 -4.33
CA HIS A 229 4.32 -3.42 -4.19
C HIS A 229 2.85 -3.04 -4.36
N THR A 230 2.23 -3.45 -5.46
CA THR A 230 0.79 -3.32 -5.62
C THR A 230 0.09 -4.35 -4.73
N VAL A 231 -0.87 -3.89 -3.93
CA VAL A 231 -1.66 -4.76 -3.02
C VAL A 231 -3.15 -4.69 -3.36
N ASN A 232 -3.89 -5.75 -3.03
CA ASN A 232 -5.34 -5.80 -3.22
C ASN A 232 -6.13 -5.70 -1.89
N GLY A 233 -5.50 -5.19 -0.84
CA GLY A 233 -6.08 -5.12 0.50
C GLY A 233 -5.10 -5.46 1.62
N PRO A 234 -5.52 -5.28 2.89
CA PRO A 234 -4.71 -5.56 4.08
C PRO A 234 -4.09 -6.95 4.10
N GLU A 235 -4.87 -7.98 3.78
CA GLU A 235 -4.38 -9.37 3.78
C GLU A 235 -3.29 -9.61 2.73
N ASP A 236 -3.34 -8.91 1.60
CA ASP A 236 -2.30 -9.02 0.59
C ASP A 236 -1.03 -8.28 1.03
N THR A 237 -1.18 -7.10 1.63
CA THR A 237 -0.09 -6.35 2.26
C THR A 237 0.67 -7.23 3.26
N LYS A 238 -0.05 -7.89 4.19
CA LYS A 238 0.53 -8.83 5.17
C LYS A 238 1.35 -9.95 4.51
N ARG A 239 0.75 -10.66 3.54
CA ARG A 239 1.43 -11.74 2.82
C ARG A 239 2.68 -11.29 2.09
N GLN A 240 2.67 -10.09 1.50
CA GLN A 240 3.82 -9.55 0.79
C GLN A 240 4.95 -9.16 1.75
N ILE A 241 4.63 -8.59 2.91
CA ILE A 241 5.60 -8.29 3.98
C ILE A 241 6.23 -9.58 4.51
N GLU A 242 5.44 -10.61 4.81
CA GLU A 242 5.94 -11.91 5.28
C GLU A 242 6.96 -12.52 4.32
N LYS A 243 6.75 -12.39 3.00
CA LYS A 243 7.71 -12.83 1.98
C LYS A 243 9.03 -12.04 2.04
N ILE A 244 8.97 -10.74 2.32
CA ILE A 244 10.16 -9.88 2.45
C ILE A 244 10.94 -10.30 3.70
N LEU A 245 10.25 -10.48 4.84
CA LEU A 245 10.85 -10.93 6.09
C LEU A 245 11.45 -12.34 5.95
N GLY A 246 10.73 -13.29 5.35
CA GLY A 246 11.21 -14.66 5.12
C GLY A 246 12.45 -14.74 4.22
N LYS A 247 12.53 -13.91 3.17
CA LYS A 247 13.71 -13.83 2.28
C LYS A 247 14.96 -13.31 2.98
N GLN A 248 14.84 -12.54 4.07
CA GLN A 248 16.02 -12.09 4.83
C GLN A 248 16.67 -13.23 5.63
N TYR A 249 15.92 -14.26 6.02
CA TYR A 249 16.45 -15.41 6.77
C TYR A 249 17.19 -16.44 5.89
N GLU A 250 16.89 -16.51 4.59
CA GLU A 250 17.63 -17.36 3.65
C GLU A 250 19.04 -16.85 3.29
N ARG A 251 19.39 -15.60 3.67
CA ARG A 251 20.67 -14.97 3.33
C ARG A 251 21.79 -15.14 4.37
N LYS A 252 21.59 -15.92 5.44
CA LYS A 252 22.68 -16.31 6.35
C LYS A 252 23.13 -17.76 6.06
N PRO A 253 24.30 -17.99 5.41
CA PRO A 253 24.85 -19.34 5.35
C PRO A 253 25.23 -19.77 6.76
N CYS A 254 24.52 -20.79 7.26
CA CYS A 254 24.79 -21.40 8.55
C CYS A 254 26.17 -22.10 8.50
N ARG A 255 27.20 -21.48 9.10
CA ARG A 255 28.53 -22.10 9.28
C ARG A 255 28.48 -23.08 10.44
N LEU A 256 27.81 -24.21 10.28
CA LEU A 256 27.98 -25.35 11.18
C LEU A 256 27.63 -26.66 10.46
N ARG A 257 28.60 -27.20 9.73
CA ARG A 257 28.78 -28.65 9.54
C ARG A 257 30.10 -28.93 8.84
N ARG A 258 31.10 -29.38 9.62
CA ARG A 258 32.08 -30.43 9.27
C ARG A 258 33.03 -30.66 10.45
N LYS A 259 32.61 -31.55 11.36
CA LYS A 259 33.48 -32.50 12.07
C LYS A 259 32.58 -33.64 12.49
N LEU A 260 32.50 -34.68 11.66
CA LEU A 260 32.06 -36.04 11.98
C LEU A 260 32.12 -36.85 10.67
N SER A 261 33.34 -37.17 10.25
CA SER A 261 33.62 -38.26 9.31
C SER A 261 35.13 -38.50 9.34
N ASP A 262 35.60 -39.14 10.40
CA ASP A 262 36.88 -39.86 10.41
C ASP A 262 36.89 -40.77 11.63
N GLN A 263 36.13 -41.87 11.57
CA GLN A 263 36.50 -43.14 12.19
C GLN A 263 35.95 -44.29 11.32
N SER A 264 36.88 -45.14 10.90
CA SER A 264 36.75 -46.28 9.99
C SER A 264 35.82 -47.39 10.53
N PRO A 265 35.24 -48.25 9.66
CA PRO A 265 34.46 -49.39 10.08
C PRO A 265 35.35 -50.63 10.27
N ASN A 266 35.26 -51.28 11.42
CA ASN A 266 35.61 -52.68 11.59
C ASN A 266 34.85 -53.20 12.81
N LEU A 267 33.83 -54.02 12.57
CA LEU A 267 33.52 -55.24 13.34
C LEU A 267 32.20 -55.82 12.84
N ILE A 268 32.33 -56.95 12.14
CA ILE A 268 31.27 -57.92 11.90
C ILE A 268 31.15 -58.76 13.19
N SER A 269 29.95 -58.90 13.75
CA SER A 269 29.52 -60.18 14.33
C SER A 269 28.00 -60.25 14.55
N ASN A 270 27.43 -61.28 13.92
CA ASN A 270 26.13 -61.93 14.09
C ASN A 270 25.51 -61.88 15.50
N ASN A 271 24.21 -61.55 15.59
CA ASN A 271 23.17 -62.53 15.93
C ASN A 271 21.76 -61.91 16.05
N SER A 272 20.76 -62.73 15.66
CA SER A 272 19.33 -62.76 16.03
C SER A 272 18.27 -61.83 15.37
N SER A 273 17.51 -62.48 14.47
CA SER A 273 16.05 -62.48 14.26
C SER A 273 15.38 -61.44 13.33
N PRO A 274 14.44 -61.85 12.45
CA PRO A 274 13.90 -61.03 11.37
C PRO A 274 12.47 -60.57 11.69
N LEU A 275 12.30 -59.51 12.47
CA LEU A 275 11.03 -58.82 12.66
C LEU A 275 11.33 -57.48 13.33
N ILE A 276 11.53 -56.45 12.52
CA ILE A 276 11.30 -55.01 12.74
C ILE A 276 11.84 -54.33 11.47
N ARG A 277 11.09 -54.49 10.38
CA ARG A 277 11.16 -53.67 9.18
C ARG A 277 9.82 -52.97 9.07
N SER A 278 9.67 -51.89 9.81
CA SER A 278 8.51 -51.02 9.74
C SER A 278 8.90 -49.69 10.35
N VAL A 279 8.61 -48.62 9.61
CA VAL A 279 8.80 -47.22 9.99
C VAL A 279 10.26 -46.74 9.98
N LEU A 280 10.79 -46.50 8.78
CA LEU A 280 11.58 -45.30 8.42
C LEU A 280 12.15 -45.56 7.03
N PHE A 281 11.51 -45.06 5.97
CA PHE A 281 12.13 -44.62 4.71
C PHE A 281 11.02 -44.10 3.78
N SER A 282 10.45 -42.94 4.12
CA SER A 282 9.76 -42.10 3.13
C SER A 282 10.73 -41.04 2.66
N ARG A 283 11.11 -41.14 1.39
CA ARG A 283 11.62 -40.11 0.47
C ARG A 283 12.64 -40.75 -0.44
N LEU A 284 12.25 -41.01 -1.68
CA LEU A 284 13.06 -40.64 -2.85
C LEU A 284 12.32 -40.97 -4.15
N VAL A 285 12.30 -39.94 -5.00
CA VAL A 285 12.06 -39.95 -6.46
C VAL A 285 10.63 -40.21 -6.92
N PHE A 286 9.95 -39.16 -7.38
CA PHE A 286 9.37 -39.12 -8.73
C PHE A 286 9.08 -37.65 -9.10
N SER A 287 9.81 -37.16 -10.09
CA SER A 287 9.40 -36.03 -10.92
C SER A 287 8.40 -36.57 -11.96
N PRO A 288 7.38 -35.80 -12.36
CA PRO A 288 6.90 -35.97 -13.72
C PRO A 288 6.71 -34.63 -14.45
N ILE A 289 7.36 -34.58 -15.61
CA ILE A 289 6.91 -33.87 -16.80
C ILE A 289 5.61 -34.54 -17.28
N MET A 290 4.52 -33.79 -17.52
CA MET A 290 3.45 -34.04 -18.52
C MET A 290 2.59 -32.75 -18.61
N VAL A 291 2.49 -32.05 -19.74
CA VAL A 291 1.61 -32.26 -20.93
C VAL A 291 0.12 -32.28 -20.56
N PRO A 292 -0.75 -31.46 -21.21
CA PRO A 292 -2.12 -31.22 -20.77
C PRO A 292 -3.07 -32.35 -21.20
N ILE A 293 -4.08 -32.66 -20.37
CA ILE A 293 -5.15 -33.63 -20.66
C ILE A 293 -6.49 -32.94 -20.42
N GLU A 294 -7.39 -33.00 -21.41
CA GLU A 294 -8.76 -32.49 -21.39
C GLU A 294 -9.73 -33.37 -20.56
N PRO A 295 -10.88 -32.83 -20.09
CA PRO A 295 -11.70 -33.45 -19.07
C PRO A 295 -12.83 -34.30 -19.65
N SER A 296 -12.68 -35.61 -19.60
CA SER A 296 -13.82 -36.54 -19.59
C SER A 296 -13.38 -37.85 -18.94
N ASP A 297 -13.73 -38.06 -17.66
CA ASP A 297 -14.12 -39.37 -17.14
C ASP A 297 -14.39 -39.29 -15.62
N ALA A 298 -15.63 -39.58 -15.24
CA ALA A 298 -16.16 -39.53 -13.88
C ALA A 298 -15.55 -40.58 -12.92
N THR A 299 -14.58 -41.37 -13.38
CA THR A 299 -13.96 -42.46 -12.63
C THR A 299 -12.86 -41.97 -11.67
N TYR A 300 -12.24 -40.82 -11.95
CA TYR A 300 -11.16 -40.27 -11.13
C TYR A 300 -11.65 -39.65 -9.80
N PHE A 301 -12.86 -39.11 -9.80
CA PHE A 301 -13.50 -38.55 -8.59
C PHE A 301 -13.86 -39.63 -7.56
N ALA A 302 -14.24 -40.83 -8.01
CA ALA A 302 -14.57 -41.95 -7.12
C ALA A 302 -13.34 -42.49 -6.36
N GLN A 303 -12.16 -42.50 -7.00
CA GLN A 303 -10.91 -42.93 -6.36
C GLN A 303 -10.41 -41.90 -5.32
N LEU A 304 -10.56 -40.60 -5.58
CA LEU A 304 -10.17 -39.56 -4.61
C LEU A 304 -11.06 -39.56 -3.36
N LEU A 305 -12.37 -39.81 -3.54
CA LEU A 305 -13.33 -39.92 -2.44
C LEU A 305 -13.09 -41.16 -1.57
N SER A 306 -12.66 -42.29 -2.15
CA SER A 306 -12.26 -43.49 -1.40
C SER A 306 -11.03 -43.23 -0.53
N MET A 307 -10.02 -42.52 -1.03
CA MET A 307 -8.81 -42.20 -0.27
C MET A 307 -9.08 -41.20 0.87
N LEU A 308 -9.97 -40.22 0.65
CA LEU A 308 -10.37 -39.28 1.69
C LEU A 308 -11.17 -39.96 2.81
N HIS A 309 -11.96 -40.98 2.50
CA HIS A 309 -12.74 -41.72 3.50
C HIS A 309 -11.85 -42.59 4.40
N GLU A 310 -10.79 -43.22 3.88
CA GLU A 310 -9.84 -43.99 4.70
C GLU A 310 -9.00 -43.09 5.64
N ILE A 311 -8.65 -41.88 5.22
CA ILE A 311 -7.92 -40.90 6.05
C ILE A 311 -8.80 -40.35 7.19
N ILE A 312 -10.11 -40.17 6.94
CA ILE A 312 -11.06 -39.71 7.96
C ILE A 312 -11.37 -40.80 8.99
N VAL A 313 -11.39 -42.07 8.59
CA VAL A 313 -11.60 -43.20 9.52
C VAL A 313 -10.37 -43.43 10.42
N LEU A 314 -9.15 -43.28 9.90
CA LEU A 314 -7.91 -43.45 10.67
C LEU A 314 -7.60 -42.31 11.67
N SER A 315 -8.30 -41.18 11.60
CA SER A 315 -8.13 -40.06 12.55
C SER A 315 -9.10 -40.08 13.74
N ARG A 316 -10.01 -41.06 13.81
CA ARG A 316 -11.02 -41.19 14.88
C ARG A 316 -10.76 -42.32 15.90
N GLU A 317 -9.69 -43.09 15.74
CA GLU A 317 -9.30 -44.14 16.69
C GLU A 317 -7.85 -43.97 17.16
N ALA A 318 -7.62 -42.97 18.02
CA ALA A 318 -6.42 -42.93 18.85
C ALA A 318 -6.83 -42.58 20.30
N PRO A 319 -6.78 -43.54 21.25
CA PRO A 319 -7.11 -43.27 22.64
C PRO A 319 -6.01 -42.47 23.35
N CYS A 320 -6.42 -41.43 24.07
CA CYS A 320 -5.62 -40.79 25.12
C CYS A 320 -5.27 -41.82 26.20
N VAL A 321 -3.98 -41.98 26.50
CA VAL A 321 -3.53 -42.62 27.74
C VAL A 321 -2.40 -41.79 28.34
N THR A 322 -2.75 -41.19 29.50
CA THR A 322 -1.97 -40.65 30.64
C THR A 322 -0.71 -39.84 30.40
#